data_AF-A0A974GXQ6-F1
#
_entry.id   AF-A0A974GXQ6-F1
#
_cell.length_a   1.000
_cell.length_b   1.000
_cell.length_c   1.000
_cell.angle_alpha   90.00
_cell.angle_beta   90.00
_cell.angle_gamma   90.00
#
_symmetry.space_group_name_H-M   'P 1'
#
loop_
_entity.id
_entity.type
_entity.pdbx_description
1 polymer ?
#
loop_
_entity_poly.entity_id
_entity_poly.type
_entity_poly.pdbx_seq_one_letter_code
_entity_poly.pdbx_strand_id
1 'polypeptide(L)'
;MDNIFLKIPKKSEYMSTIRLTTSAVANLKGFNVDDIEDIKVIISEICTFFINNVVQIEEQLNISYEISENNIKVEVTDLNEGIINDDSLSDMSIMIIESLSDNYNFDLKNKKITFEKCIK
;
A
#
# COMPACT_ATOMS: atom_id res chain seq x y z
N MET A 1 -4.82 17.36 9.10
CA MET A 1 -4.75 15.93 8.74
C MET A 1 -5.67 15.74 7.57
N ASP A 2 -5.13 15.27 6.46
CA ASP A 2 -5.87 15.11 5.21
C ASP A 2 -6.08 13.61 4.96
N ASN A 3 -7.27 13.24 4.48
CA ASN A 3 -7.59 11.86 4.16
C ASN A 3 -7.95 11.75 2.68
N ILE A 4 -7.21 10.93 1.95
CA ILE A 4 -7.42 10.68 0.53
C ILE A 4 -7.78 9.21 0.33
N PHE A 5 -8.80 8.95 -0.48
CA PHE A 5 -9.26 7.60 -0.78
C PHE A 5 -9.18 7.36 -2.28
N LEU A 6 -8.55 6.26 -2.65
CA LEU A 6 -8.50 5.76 -4.01
C LEU A 6 -9.16 4.38 -4.03
N LYS A 7 -10.20 4.25 -4.86
CA LYS A 7 -10.81 2.96 -5.17
C LYS A 7 -10.46 2.58 -6.59
N ILE A 8 -9.83 1.43 -6.78
CA ILE A 8 -9.29 1.06 -8.08
C ILE A 8 -9.55 -0.41 -8.39
N PRO A 9 -9.87 -0.78 -9.65
CA PRO A 9 -10.04 -2.17 -9.99
C PRO A 9 -8.77 -2.96 -9.67
N LYS A 10 -8.95 -4.17 -9.17
CA LYS A 10 -7.85 -5.07 -8.82
C LYS A 10 -7.20 -5.68 -10.06
N LYS A 11 -6.46 -4.85 -10.81
CA LYS A 11 -5.75 -5.24 -12.02
C LYS A 11 -4.40 -4.54 -12.08
N SER A 12 -3.37 -5.28 -12.49
CA SER A 12 -1.99 -4.79 -12.57
C SER A 12 -1.81 -3.60 -13.52
N GLU A 13 -2.69 -3.45 -14.52
CA GLU A 13 -2.75 -2.31 -15.45
C GLU A 13 -2.82 -0.95 -14.72
N TYR A 14 -3.39 -0.92 -13.51
CA TYR A 14 -3.54 0.29 -12.71
C TYR A 14 -2.36 0.60 -11.79
N MET A 15 -1.32 -0.25 -11.74
CA MET A 15 -0.18 -0.08 -10.82
C MET A 15 0.54 1.26 -11.03
N SER A 16 0.68 1.71 -12.27
CA SER A 16 1.28 3.02 -12.56
C SER A 16 0.42 4.18 -12.04
N THR A 17 -0.91 4.06 -12.12
CA THR A 17 -1.85 5.06 -11.57
C THR A 17 -1.74 5.14 -10.04
N ILE A 18 -1.65 3.99 -9.37
CA ILE A 18 -1.46 3.91 -7.91
C ILE A 18 -0.15 4.58 -7.51
N ARG A 19 0.96 4.25 -8.19
CA ARG A 19 2.28 4.84 -7.91
C ARG A 19 2.32 6.34 -8.16
N LEU A 20 1.76 6.83 -9.28
CA LEU A 20 1.72 8.26 -9.59
C LEU A 20 0.87 9.03 -8.58
N THR A 21 -0.28 8.49 -8.17
CA THR A 21 -1.12 9.09 -7.13
C THR A 21 -0.36 9.15 -5.81
N THR A 22 0.29 8.05 -5.42
CA THR A 22 1.11 7.97 -4.20
C THR A 22 2.23 8.99 -4.20
N SER A 23 2.97 9.12 -5.32
CA SER A 23 4.00 10.14 -5.48
C SER A 23 3.44 11.56 -5.37
N ALA A 24 2.32 11.84 -6.03
CA ALA A 24 1.70 13.16 -5.97
C ALA A 24 1.31 13.51 -4.52
N VAL A 25 0.73 12.55 -3.80
CA VAL A 25 0.31 12.72 -2.41
C VAL A 25 1.51 12.94 -1.48
N ALA A 26 2.55 12.10 -1.57
CA ALA A 26 3.74 12.23 -0.74
C ALA A 26 4.52 13.53 -1.03
N ASN A 27 4.62 13.92 -2.30
CA ASN A 27 5.30 15.15 -2.71
C ASN A 27 4.62 16.41 -2.15
N LEU A 28 3.29 16.41 -1.97
CA LEU A 28 2.58 17.54 -1.37
C LEU A 28 2.98 17.81 0.09
N LYS A 29 3.61 16.85 0.78
CA LYS A 29 4.07 16.98 2.16
C LYS A 29 5.58 17.13 2.31
N GLY A 30 6.31 17.29 1.19
CA GLY A 30 7.74 17.59 1.25
C GLY A 30 8.63 16.38 1.56
N PHE A 31 8.14 15.16 1.38
CA PHE A 31 9.01 13.99 1.32
C PHE A 31 10.08 14.18 0.22
N ASN A 32 11.31 13.76 0.49
CA ASN A 32 12.36 13.77 -0.52
C ASN A 32 12.13 12.67 -1.56
N VAL A 33 12.88 12.72 -2.66
CA VAL A 33 12.71 11.79 -3.77
C VAL A 33 12.92 10.34 -3.33
N ASP A 34 13.91 10.07 -2.48
CA ASP A 34 14.21 8.71 -2.02
C ASP A 34 13.06 8.14 -1.17
N ASP A 35 12.52 8.93 -0.24
CA ASP A 35 11.37 8.50 0.57
C ASP A 35 10.11 8.32 -0.29
N ILE A 36 9.91 9.12 -1.33
CA ILE A 36 8.79 8.93 -2.28
C ILE A 36 8.96 7.62 -3.05
N GLU A 37 10.18 7.28 -3.46
CA GLU A 37 10.47 6.00 -4.12
C GLU A 37 10.25 4.82 -3.16
N ASP A 38 10.66 4.93 -1.89
CA ASP A 38 10.39 3.93 -0.87
C ASP A 38 8.88 3.66 -0.73
N ILE A 39 8.08 4.71 -0.55
CA ILE A 39 6.61 4.61 -0.41
C ILE A 39 6.00 3.94 -1.66
N LYS A 40 6.48 4.30 -2.86
CA LYS A 40 6.05 3.68 -4.12
C LYS A 40 6.39 2.20 -4.21
N VAL A 41 7.56 1.79 -3.74
CA VAL A 41 7.97 0.39 -3.73
C VAL A 41 7.05 -0.39 -2.78
N ILE A 42 6.89 0.09 -1.55
CA ILE A 42 6.03 -0.55 -0.53
C ILE A 42 4.60 -0.75 -1.05
N ILE A 43 3.96 0.31 -1.56
CA ILE A 43 2.57 0.18 -2.05
C ILE A 43 2.46 -0.77 -3.26
N SER A 44 3.52 -0.88 -4.07
CA SER A 44 3.56 -1.81 -5.19
C SER A 44 3.62 -3.26 -4.73
N GLU A 45 4.43 -3.56 -3.71
CA GLU A 45 4.50 -4.90 -3.11
C GLU A 45 3.15 -5.29 -2.52
N ILE A 46 2.52 -4.39 -1.76
CA ILE A 46 1.21 -4.64 -1.13
C ILE A 46 0.13 -4.90 -2.20
N CYS A 47 0.06 -4.06 -3.24
CA CYS A 47 -0.93 -4.23 -4.30
C CYS A 47 -0.67 -5.52 -5.11
N THR A 48 0.59 -5.82 -5.41
CA THR A 48 0.98 -7.05 -6.12
C THR A 48 0.63 -8.28 -5.30
N PHE A 49 0.86 -8.23 -3.99
CA PHE A 49 0.48 -9.28 -3.06
C PHE A 49 -1.01 -9.61 -3.13
N PHE A 50 -1.89 -8.61 -3.03
CA PHE A 50 -3.34 -8.84 -3.12
C PHE A 50 -3.78 -9.33 -4.49
N ILE A 51 -3.22 -8.78 -5.57
CA ILE A 51 -3.49 -9.22 -6.94
C ILE A 51 -3.16 -10.70 -7.12
N ASN A 52 -2.07 -11.18 -6.52
CA ASN A 52 -1.61 -12.57 -6.69
C ASN A 52 -2.29 -13.56 -5.74
N ASN A 53 -2.68 -13.14 -4.53
CA ASN A 53 -3.11 -14.05 -3.48
C ASN A 53 -4.61 -14.09 -3.22
N VAL A 54 -5.36 -13.10 -3.72
CA VAL A 54 -6.83 -13.13 -3.66
C VAL A 54 -7.33 -13.33 -5.09
N VAL A 55 -8.01 -14.45 -5.36
CA VAL A 55 -8.35 -14.86 -6.74
C VAL A 55 -9.49 -14.03 -7.33
N GLN A 56 -10.46 -13.63 -6.50
CA GLN A 56 -11.58 -12.82 -6.93
C GLN A 56 -11.16 -11.38 -7.28
N ILE A 57 -11.81 -10.81 -8.29
CA ILE A 57 -11.49 -9.50 -8.89
C ILE A 57 -12.74 -8.62 -9.14
N GLU A 58 -13.87 -9.00 -8.56
CA GLU A 58 -15.16 -8.33 -8.75
C GLU A 58 -15.19 -7.00 -8.00
N GLU A 59 -14.57 -6.96 -6.82
CA GLU A 59 -14.46 -5.80 -5.95
C GLU A 59 -13.13 -5.05 -6.16
N GLN A 60 -13.13 -3.79 -5.73
CA GLN A 60 -12.01 -2.86 -5.86
C GLN A 60 -10.97 -3.05 -4.76
N LEU A 61 -9.72 -2.69 -5.05
CA LEU A 61 -8.76 -2.34 -4.00
C LEU A 61 -9.11 -0.96 -3.46
N ASN A 62 -9.23 -0.87 -2.14
CA ASN A 62 -9.33 0.40 -1.43
C ASN A 62 -7.96 0.79 -0.91
N ILE A 63 -7.51 2.00 -1.27
CA ILE A 63 -6.28 2.59 -0.78
C ILE A 63 -6.65 3.87 -0.06
N SER A 64 -6.27 4.00 1.19
CA SER A 64 -6.40 5.25 1.94
C SER A 64 -5.03 5.81 2.28
N TYR A 65 -4.94 7.14 2.23
CA TYR A 65 -3.77 7.90 2.65
C TYR A 65 -4.22 8.82 3.79
N GLU A 66 -3.72 8.58 4.99
CA GLU A 66 -3.83 9.47 6.13
C GLU A 66 -2.55 10.30 6.20
N ILE A 67 -2.69 11.61 6.05
CA ILE A 67 -1.55 12.49 5.84
C ILE A 67 -1.49 13.55 6.94
N SER A 68 -0.39 13.52 7.68
CA SER A 68 -0.13 14.45 8.79
C SER A 68 1.04 15.36 8.45
N GLU A 69 1.47 16.19 9.42
CA GLU A 69 2.60 17.10 9.22
C GLU A 69 3.93 16.35 9.03
N ASN A 70 4.10 15.23 9.72
CA ASN A 70 5.40 14.54 9.80
C ASN A 70 5.38 13.11 9.23
N ASN A 71 4.24 12.60 8.80
CA ASN A 71 4.11 11.25 8.31
C ASN A 71 3.02 11.09 7.24
N ILE A 72 3.13 9.99 6.52
CA ILE A 72 2.07 9.43 5.70
C ILE A 72 1.82 8.00 6.16
N LYS A 73 0.56 7.69 6.42
CA LYS A 73 0.09 6.33 6.68
C LYS A 73 -0.78 5.89 5.53
N VAL A 74 -0.48 4.73 4.97
CA VAL A 74 -1.18 4.16 3.82
C VAL A 74 -1.76 2.82 4.22
N GLU A 75 -3.03 2.62 3.91
CA GLU A 75 -3.70 1.35 4.10
C GLU A 75 -4.24 0.86 2.76
N VAL A 76 -3.98 -0.40 2.45
CA VAL A 76 -4.54 -1.08 1.28
C VAL A 76 -5.41 -2.22 1.78
N THR A 77 -6.66 -2.24 1.36
CA THR A 77 -7.64 -3.29 1.68
C THR A 77 -8.18 -3.91 0.40
N ASP A 78 -8.14 -5.23 0.32
CA ASP A 78 -8.83 -6.00 -0.71
C ASP A 78 -10.22 -6.43 -0.20
N LEU A 79 -11.28 -5.95 -0.85
CA LEU A 79 -12.65 -6.24 -0.46
C LEU A 79 -13.21 -7.54 -1.03
N ASN A 80 -12.48 -8.22 -1.92
CA ASN A 80 -12.93 -9.45 -2.56
C ASN A 80 -13.01 -10.60 -1.56
N GLU A 81 -13.90 -11.58 -1.77
CA GLU A 81 -13.92 -12.76 -0.92
C GLU A 81 -12.66 -13.61 -1.14
N GLY A 82 -12.26 -14.33 -0.09
CA GLY A 82 -11.05 -15.14 -0.10
C GLY A 82 -10.36 -15.14 1.25
N ILE A 83 -9.55 -16.18 1.45
CA ILE A 83 -8.68 -16.37 2.61
C ILE A 83 -7.25 -16.26 2.11
N ILE A 84 -6.48 -15.41 2.78
CA ILE A 84 -5.03 -15.32 2.59
C ILE A 84 -4.40 -16.16 3.70
N ASN A 85 -3.51 -17.09 3.33
CA ASN A 85 -2.75 -17.83 4.32
C ASN A 85 -1.56 -16.98 4.78
N ASP A 86 -1.12 -17.14 6.02
CA ASP A 86 0.02 -16.37 6.54
C ASP A 86 1.32 -16.64 5.73
N ASP A 87 1.45 -17.84 5.15
CA ASP A 87 2.57 -18.23 4.28
C ASP A 87 2.51 -17.61 2.86
N SER A 88 1.44 -16.87 2.52
CA SER A 88 1.24 -16.29 1.18
C SER A 88 2.12 -15.07 0.91
N LEU A 89 2.55 -14.37 1.96
CA LEU A 89 3.49 -13.26 1.81
C LEU A 89 4.87 -13.86 1.54
N SER A 90 5.49 -13.49 0.41
CA SER A 90 6.87 -13.91 0.17
C SER A 90 7.79 -13.26 1.21
N ASP A 91 8.79 -14.00 1.67
CA ASP A 91 9.83 -13.49 2.57
C ASP A 91 10.43 -12.17 2.03
N MET A 92 10.57 -12.07 0.71
CA MET A 92 11.07 -10.86 0.05
C MET A 92 10.10 -9.66 0.20
N SER A 93 8.80 -9.87 0.01
CA SER A 93 7.81 -8.77 0.15
C SER A 93 7.79 -8.25 1.58
N ILE A 94 7.86 -9.15 2.55
CA ILE A 94 7.94 -8.80 3.98
C ILE A 94 9.21 -7.97 4.22
N MET A 95 10.37 -8.47 3.80
CA MET A 95 11.65 -7.77 3.99
C MET A 95 11.66 -6.38 3.36
N ILE A 96 11.06 -6.20 2.18
CA ILE A 96 10.97 -4.88 1.53
C ILE A 96 10.10 -3.94 2.36
N ILE A 97 8.91 -4.37 2.78
CA ILE A 97 7.99 -3.55 3.56
C ILE A 97 8.64 -3.19 4.91
N GLU A 98 9.22 -4.17 5.60
CA GLU A 98 9.94 -3.99 6.86
C GLU A 98 11.12 -3.03 6.74
N SER A 99 11.90 -3.13 5.67
CA SER A 99 13.12 -2.33 5.49
C SER A 99 12.83 -0.88 5.11
N LEU A 100 11.73 -0.63 4.41
CA LEU A 100 11.44 0.69 3.83
C LEU A 100 10.40 1.48 4.64
N SER A 101 9.61 0.84 5.49
CA SER A 101 8.62 1.52 6.35
C SER A 101 9.18 1.81 7.74
N ASP A 102 8.65 2.82 8.41
CA ASP A 102 8.95 3.09 9.83
C ASP A 102 8.03 2.27 10.75
N ASN A 103 6.81 1.99 10.29
CA ASN A 103 5.85 1.12 10.96
C ASN A 103 4.98 0.40 9.93
N TYR A 104 4.50 -0.80 10.26
CA TYR A 104 3.64 -1.58 9.39
C TYR A 104 2.75 -2.54 10.19
N ASN A 105 1.66 -2.99 9.56
CA ASN A 105 0.78 -3.99 10.13
C ASN A 105 0.16 -4.85 9.03
N PHE A 106 0.25 -6.17 9.19
CA PHE A 106 -0.38 -7.16 8.32
C PHE A 106 -1.62 -7.74 9.01
N ASP A 107 -2.80 -7.43 8.49
CA ASP A 107 -4.08 -7.99 8.92
C ASP A 107 -4.68 -8.80 7.77
N LEU A 108 -4.09 -9.97 7.53
CA LEU A 108 -4.44 -10.84 6.40
C LEU A 108 -5.86 -11.42 6.52
N LYS A 109 -6.37 -11.55 7.75
CA LYS A 109 -7.77 -11.97 8.02
C LYS A 109 -8.76 -10.97 7.43
N ASN A 110 -8.48 -9.68 7.59
CA ASN A 110 -9.29 -8.61 6.98
C ASN A 110 -8.74 -8.14 5.63
N LYS A 111 -7.77 -8.87 5.04
CA LYS A 111 -7.08 -8.54 3.78
C LYS A 111 -6.64 -7.09 3.72
N LYS A 112 -5.97 -6.67 4.79
CA LYS A 112 -5.59 -5.28 5.02
C LYS A 112 -4.11 -5.21 5.39
N ILE A 113 -3.38 -4.38 4.67
CA ILE A 113 -1.97 -4.10 4.99
C ILE A 113 -1.82 -2.59 5.12
N THR A 114 -1.18 -2.18 6.21
CA THR A 114 -0.94 -0.78 6.53
C THR A 114 0.56 -0.55 6.68
N PHE A 115 1.07 0.57 6.19
CA PHE A 115 2.42 1.03 6.49
C PHE A 115 2.44 2.53 6.76
N GLU A 116 3.48 2.98 7.45
CA GLU A 116 3.74 4.37 7.77
C GLU A 116 5.17 4.74 7.39
N LYS A 117 5.32 5.95 6.85
CA LYS A 117 6.62 6.57 6.57
C LYS A 117 6.63 7.98 7.18
N CYS A 118 7.67 8.28 7.94
CA CYS A 118 7.94 9.58 8.54
C CYS A 118 8.87 10.40 7.65
N ILE A 119 8.70 11.72 7.66
CA ILE A 119 9.64 12.64 7.03
C ILE A 119 10.91 12.67 7.89
N LYS A 120 12.07 12.53 7.25
CA LYS A 120 13.40 12.58 7.89
C LYS A 120 13.98 13.99 7.95
#